data_AF-A0A538U0R6-F1
#
_entry.id   AF-A0A538U0R6-F1
#
_cell.length_a   1.000
_cell.length_b   1.000
_cell.length_c   1.000
_cell.angle_alpha   90.00
_cell.angle_beta   90.00
_cell.angle_gamma   90.00
#
_symmetry.space_group_name_H-M   'P 1'
#
loop_
_entity.id
_entity.type
_entity.pdbx_description
1 polymer ?
#
loop_
_entity_poly.entity_id
_entity_poly.type
_entity_poly.pdbx_seq_one_letter_code
_entity_poly.pdbx_strand_id
1 'polypeptide(L)'
;MKIYTRTGDDGSTSLLGAGRVPKSAPRVEAYGSIDELNAALGVVRTLDREAWLADALGSVQSQLFQVGAELASTTPVMMAQLQRLGD
;
A
#
# COMPACT_ATOMS: atom_id res chain seq x y z
N MET A 1 14.99 -0.67 15.22
CA MET A 1 15.01 -1.25 13.86
C MET A 1 15.39 -0.17 12.86
N LYS A 2 16.28 -0.42 11.91
CA LYS A 2 16.59 0.56 10.86
C LYS A 2 15.56 0.43 9.74
N ILE A 3 15.01 1.55 9.30
CA ILE A 3 14.08 1.59 8.15
C ILE A 3 14.88 1.46 6.83
N TYR A 4 16.08 2.04 6.76
CA TYR A 4 16.92 1.97 5.57
C TYR A 4 17.73 0.67 5.52
N THR A 5 17.57 -0.09 4.44
CA THR A 5 18.30 -1.35 4.19
C THR A 5 19.36 -1.21 3.09
N ARG A 6 19.25 -0.19 2.23
CA ARG A 6 20.07 0.04 1.01
C ARG A 6 19.93 -1.05 -0.07
N THR A 7 19.06 -2.05 0.12
CA THR A 7 18.91 -3.12 -0.86
C THR A 7 18.35 -2.62 -2.19
N GLY A 8 17.63 -1.49 -2.21
CA GLY A 8 17.07 -0.90 -3.42
C GLY A 8 17.87 0.23 -4.06
N ASP A 9 19.14 0.41 -3.68
CA ASP A 9 20.02 1.44 -4.26
C ASP A 9 20.38 1.14 -5.72
N ASP A 10 20.23 -0.12 -6.14
CA ASP A 10 20.34 -0.58 -7.54
C ASP A 10 19.11 -0.25 -8.41
N GLY A 11 18.12 0.46 -7.86
CA GLY A 11 16.89 0.82 -8.57
C GLY A 11 15.83 -0.28 -8.58
N SER A 12 16.03 -1.39 -7.87
CA SER A 12 15.03 -2.46 -7.75
C SER A 12 14.48 -2.61 -6.33
N THR A 13 13.34 -3.29 -6.19
CA THR A 13 12.65 -3.49 -4.92
C THR A 13 12.08 -4.90 -4.81
N SER A 14 11.89 -5.38 -3.59
CA SER A 14 11.24 -6.67 -3.36
C SER A 14 9.72 -6.53 -3.40
N LEU A 15 9.04 -7.56 -3.88
CA LEU A 15 7.58 -7.70 -3.80
C LEU A 15 7.20 -8.51 -2.55
N LEU A 16 5.90 -8.49 -2.19
CA LEU A 16 5.39 -9.29 -1.09
C LEU A 16 5.28 -10.76 -1.53
N GLY A 17 6.38 -11.51 -1.42
CA GLY A 17 6.51 -12.87 -1.91
C GLY A 17 7.86 -13.10 -2.57
N ALA A 18 7.88 -13.87 -3.66
CA ALA A 18 9.09 -14.10 -4.42
C ALA A 18 9.28 -13.01 -5.49
N GLY A 19 10.52 -12.53 -5.63
CA GLY A 19 10.95 -11.69 -6.74
C GLY A 19 11.39 -10.28 -6.35
N ARG A 20 12.30 -9.75 -7.17
CA ARG A 20 12.66 -8.32 -7.19
C ARG A 20 12.33 -7.77 -8.56
N VAL A 21 11.84 -6.54 -8.60
CA VAL A 21 11.46 -5.83 -9.82
C VAL A 21 12.07 -4.43 -9.84
N PRO A 22 12.27 -3.82 -11.01
CA PRO A 22 12.61 -2.41 -11.09
C PRO A 22 11.57 -1.55 -10.36
N LYS A 23 12.00 -0.47 -9.70
CA LYS A 23 11.10 0.48 -9.02
C LYS A 23 10.10 1.14 -9.97
N SER A 24 10.43 1.20 -11.26
CA SER A 24 9.57 1.70 -12.33
C SER A 24 8.60 0.66 -12.92
N ALA A 25 8.56 -0.56 -12.38
CA ALA A 25 7.64 -1.58 -12.89
C ALA A 25 6.17 -1.15 -12.65
N PRO A 26 5.25 -1.40 -13.60
CA PRO A 26 3.85 -0.96 -13.49
C PRO A 26 3.15 -1.41 -12.19
N ARG A 27 3.52 -2.57 -11.65
CA ARG A 27 3.02 -3.06 -10.37
C ARG A 27 3.43 -2.17 -9.20
N VAL A 28 4.70 -1.74 -9.17
CA VAL A 28 5.25 -0.87 -8.13
C VAL A 28 4.59 0.50 -8.20
N GLU A 29 4.43 1.03 -9.42
CA GLU A 29 3.72 2.27 -9.65
C GLU A 29 2.28 2.19 -9.13
N ALA A 30 1.56 1.09 -9.42
CA ALA A 30 0.16 0.94 -9.03
C ALA A 30 -0.06 1.00 -7.51
N TYR A 31 0.68 0.21 -6.71
CA TYR A 31 0.53 0.30 -5.25
C TYR A 31 1.21 1.55 -4.66
N GLY A 32 2.18 2.14 -5.36
CA GLY A 32 2.78 3.43 -5.02
C GLY A 32 1.77 4.58 -5.12
N SER A 33 0.97 4.63 -6.19
CA SER A 33 -0.11 5.61 -6.33
C SER A 33 -1.20 5.43 -5.27
N ILE A 34 -1.46 4.20 -4.84
CA ILE A 34 -2.38 3.91 -3.72
C ILE A 34 -1.81 4.43 -2.40
N ASP A 35 -0.51 4.26 -2.16
CA ASP A 35 0.17 4.79 -0.97
C ASP A 35 0.13 6.32 -0.94
N GLU A 36 0.35 6.97 -2.09
CA GLU A 36 0.22 8.43 -2.24
C GLU A 36 -1.20 8.91 -1.94
N LEU A 37 -2.21 8.26 -2.51
CA LEU A 37 -3.63 8.56 -2.21
C LEU A 37 -3.91 8.39 -0.72
N ASN A 38 -3.43 7.30 -0.11
CA ASN A 38 -3.65 7.02 1.31
C ASN A 38 -3.02 8.11 2.19
N ALA A 39 -1.81 8.57 1.86
CA ALA A 39 -1.17 9.69 2.55
C ALA A 39 -1.95 11.00 2.38
N ALA A 40 -2.46 11.29 1.18
CA ALA A 40 -3.28 12.48 0.93
C ALA A 40 -4.58 12.47 1.75
N LEU A 41 -5.27 11.33 1.88
CA LEU A 41 -6.43 11.18 2.76
C LEU A 41 -6.07 11.39 4.23
N GLY A 42 -4.86 10.97 4.64
CA GLY A 42 -4.32 11.24 5.97
C GLY A 42 -4.24 12.75 6.25
N VAL A 43 -3.78 13.55 5.29
CA VAL A 43 -3.76 15.01 5.40
C VAL A 43 -5.19 15.56 5.53
N VAL A 44 -6.13 15.10 4.70
CA VAL A 44 -7.55 15.52 4.77
C VAL A 44 -8.13 15.27 6.15
N ARG A 45 -7.86 14.12 6.77
CA ARG A 45 -8.32 13.81 8.14
C ARG A 45 -7.80 14.79 9.19
N THR A 46 -6.62 15.37 9.01
CA THR A 46 -6.10 16.39 9.95
C THR A 46 -6.79 17.74 9.80
N LEU A 47 -7.42 17.99 8.65
CA LEU A 47 -8.16 19.22 8.35
C LEU A 47 -9.64 19.10 8.73
N ASP A 48 -10.14 17.88 8.94
CA ASP A 48 -11.53 17.60 9.33
C ASP A 48 -11.80 17.92 10.81
N ARG A 49 -12.10 19.19 11.11
CA ARG A 49 -12.30 19.69 12.48
C ARG A 49 -13.53 19.11 13.18
N GLU A 50 -14.57 18.76 12.41
CA GLU A 50 -15.83 18.25 12.95
C GLU A 50 -15.87 16.71 12.96
N ALA A 51 -14.81 16.06 12.49
CA ALA A 51 -14.62 14.61 12.47
C ALA A 51 -15.72 13.81 11.75
N TRP A 52 -16.56 14.45 10.95
CA TRP A 52 -17.65 13.81 10.21
C TRP A 52 -17.13 12.84 9.12
N LEU A 53 -15.89 12.99 8.69
CA LEU A 53 -15.23 12.09 7.74
C LEU A 53 -14.29 11.10 8.42
N ALA A 54 -14.04 11.21 9.73
CA ALA A 54 -12.98 10.47 10.41
C ALA A 54 -13.12 8.94 10.26
N ASP A 55 -14.32 8.42 10.50
CA ASP A 55 -14.60 6.98 10.41
C ASP A 55 -14.62 6.50 8.96
N ALA A 56 -15.26 7.25 8.07
CA ALA A 56 -15.33 6.93 6.65
C ALA A 56 -13.93 6.88 6.02
N LEU A 57 -13.11 7.90 6.25
CA LEU A 57 -11.73 7.94 5.75
C LEU A 57 -10.85 6.90 6.45
N GLY A 58 -11.03 6.64 7.74
CA GLY A 58 -10.33 5.56 8.43
C GLY A 58 -10.60 4.19 7.82
N SER A 59 -11.85 3.91 7.45
CA SER A 59 -12.24 2.70 6.73
C SER A 59 -11.58 2.65 5.35
N VAL A 60 -11.71 3.72 4.55
CA VAL A 60 -11.11 3.79 3.20
C VAL A 60 -9.59 3.62 3.24
N GLN A 61 -8.88 4.29 4.15
CA GLN A 61 -7.43 4.14 4.29
C GLN A 61 -7.00 2.70 4.64
N SER A 62 -7.80 2.00 5.46
CA SER A 62 -7.56 0.59 5.79
C SER A 62 -7.79 -0.31 4.58
N GLN A 63 -8.84 -0.06 3.81
CA GLN A 63 -9.14 -0.77 2.56
C GLN A 63 -8.06 -0.54 1.51
N LEU A 64 -7.57 0.70 1.33
CA LEU A 64 -6.46 1.02 0.43
C LEU A 64 -5.18 0.26 0.80
N PHE A 65 -4.91 0.07 2.09
CA PHE A 65 -3.77 -0.75 2.52
C PHE A 65 -3.93 -2.22 2.11
N GLN A 66 -5.14 -2.77 2.20
CA GLN A 66 -5.45 -4.13 1.74
C GLN A 66 -5.24 -4.25 0.22
N VAL A 67 -5.77 -3.31 -0.57
CA VAL A 67 -5.55 -3.28 -2.04
C VAL A 67 -4.06 -3.18 -2.37
N GLY A 68 -3.32 -2.32 -1.65
CA GLY A 68 -1.88 -2.18 -1.82
C GLY A 68 -1.14 -3.50 -1.55
N ALA A 69 -1.50 -4.21 -0.50
CA ALA A 69 -0.95 -5.53 -0.18
C ALA A 69 -1.29 -6.58 -1.24
N GLU A 70 -2.51 -6.56 -1.76
CA GLU A 70 -2.93 -7.44 -2.86
C GLU A 70 -2.10 -7.19 -4.13
N LEU A 71 -1.95 -5.93 -4.53
CA LEU A 71 -1.15 -5.58 -5.70
C LEU A 71 0.34 -5.89 -5.51
N ALA A 72 0.86 -5.77 -4.29
CA ALA A 72 2.26 -6.05 -3.97
C ALA A 72 2.59 -7.54 -3.96
N SER A 73 1.60 -8.43 -3.77
CA SER A 73 1.86 -9.86 -3.60
C SER A 73 1.85 -10.66 -4.90
N THR A 74 2.74 -11.66 -4.97
CA THR A 74 3.06 -12.41 -6.19
C THR A 74 2.78 -13.90 -6.11
N THR A 75 2.42 -14.42 -4.94
CA THR A 75 2.20 -15.86 -4.76
C THR A 75 0.76 -16.17 -4.34
N PRO A 76 0.16 -17.26 -4.85
CA PRO A 76 -1.18 -17.68 -4.43
C PRO A 76 -1.30 -17.89 -2.93
N VAL A 77 -0.25 -18.40 -2.29
CA VAL A 77 -0.20 -18.61 -0.83
C VAL A 77 -0.34 -17.29 -0.09
N MET A 78 0.40 -16.25 -0.51
CA MET A 78 0.34 -14.95 0.13
C MET A 78 -0.99 -14.24 -0.18
N MET A 79 -1.50 -14.36 -1.41
CA MET A 79 -2.83 -13.89 -1.80
C MET A 79 -3.95 -14.47 -0.92
N ALA A 80 -3.87 -15.77 -0.59
CA ALA A 80 -4.89 -16.44 0.23
C ALA A 80 -4.90 -16.00 1.69
N GLN A 81 -3.85 -15.33 2.16
CA GLN A 81 -3.76 -14.79 3.53
C GLN A 81 -4.27 -13.35 3.64
N LEU A 82 -4.52 -12.69 2.51
CA LEU A 82 -5.03 -11.33 2.48
C LEU A 82 -6.56 -11.34 2.53
N GLN A 83 -7.12 -10.47 3.37
CA GLN A 83 -8.55 -10.17 3.32
C GLN A 83 -8.84 -9.43 2.03
N ARG A 84 -9.69 -10.00 1.18
CA ARG A 84 -10.13 -9.35 -0.05
C ARG A 84 -11.27 -8.38 0.22
N LEU A 85 -11.25 -7.26 -0.47
CA LEU A 85 -12.38 -6.34 -0.45
C LEU A 85 -13.54 -6.90 -1.26
N GLY A 86 -14.69 -7.10 -0.59
CA GLY A 86 -15.93 -7.51 -1.24
C GLY A 86 -16.22 -9.02 -1.21
N ASP A 87 -15.32 -9.83 -0.66
CA ASP A 87 -15.62 -11.20 -0.20
C ASP A 87 -16.36 -11.15 1.16
#